data_AF-A0A415TV42-F1
#
_entry.id   AF-A0A415TV42-F1
#
_cell.length_a   1.000
_cell.length_b   1.000
_cell.length_c   1.000
_cell.angle_alpha   90.00
_cell.angle_beta   90.00
_cell.angle_gamma   90.00
#
_symmetry.space_group_name_H-M   'P 1'
#
loop_
_entity.id
_entity.type
_entity.pdbx_description
1 polymer ?
#
loop_
_entity_poly.entity_id
_entity_poly.type
_entity_poly.pdbx_seq_one_letter_code
_entity_poly.pdbx_strand_id
1 'polypeptide(L)'
;MTIKQRIFRTNSLMVLFSLVILLLIGGSMISIFKDRFLGWYSDNSKISEKYVDAYQKIENMDFSAGDWEQYAKAVRPYDFHLIVRDENGKEL
;
A
#
# COMPACT_ATOMS: atom_id res chain seq x y z
N MET A 1 58.10 -6.83 -1.22
CA MET A 1 56.88 -7.66 -1.42
C MET A 1 57.15 -8.66 -2.52
N THR A 2 56.88 -9.94 -2.29
CA THR A 2 57.05 -10.98 -3.31
C THR A 2 55.94 -10.88 -4.34
N ILE A 3 56.24 -11.20 -5.61
CA ILE A 3 55.31 -11.09 -6.76
C ILE A 3 53.98 -11.80 -6.48
N LYS A 4 54.01 -12.94 -5.76
CA LYS A 4 52.82 -13.69 -5.36
C LYS A 4 51.85 -12.90 -4.46
N GLN A 5 52.37 -12.09 -3.52
CA GLN A 5 51.53 -11.24 -2.66
C GLN A 5 50.84 -10.11 -3.44
N ARG A 6 51.50 -9.61 -4.50
CA ARG A 6 50.92 -8.57 -5.36
C ARG A 6 49.75 -9.13 -6.17
N ILE A 7 49.91 -10.34 -6.73
CA ILE A 7 48.85 -11.03 -7.48
C ILE A 7 47.66 -11.36 -6.55
N PHE A 8 47.93 -11.87 -5.35
CA PHE A 8 46.87 -12.18 -4.38
C PHE A 8 46.10 -10.93 -3.96
N ARG A 9 46.79 -9.82 -3.66
CA ARG A 9 46.13 -8.54 -3.33
C ARG A 9 45.24 -8.06 -4.47
N THR A 10 45.72 -8.06 -5.71
CA THR A 10 44.92 -7.57 -6.85
C THR A 10 43.69 -8.42 -7.12
N ASN A 11 43.83 -9.75 -7.03
CA ASN A 11 42.72 -10.68 -7.26
C ASN A 11 41.66 -10.58 -6.15
N SER A 12 42.08 -10.51 -4.89
CA SER A 12 41.18 -10.26 -3.77
C SER A 12 40.52 -8.88 -3.84
N LEU A 13 41.23 -7.85 -4.33
CA LEU A 13 40.66 -6.50 -4.47
C LEU A 13 39.53 -6.47 -5.50
N MET A 14 39.72 -7.17 -6.62
CA MET A 14 38.73 -7.22 -7.71
C MET A 14 37.44 -7.90 -7.25
N VAL A 15 37.56 -9.00 -6.50
CA VAL A 15 36.43 -9.73 -5.91
C VAL A 15 35.76 -8.91 -4.81
N LEU A 16 36.54 -8.25 -3.95
CA LEU A 16 35.97 -7.39 -2.90
C LEU A 16 35.17 -6.24 -3.52
N PHE A 17 35.68 -5.65 -4.60
CA PHE A 17 35.02 -4.54 -5.28
C PHE A 17 33.69 -4.95 -5.92
N SER A 18 33.63 -6.14 -6.55
CA SER A 18 32.38 -6.65 -7.11
C SER A 18 31.35 -6.97 -6.02
N LEU A 19 31.78 -7.50 -4.87
CA LEU A 19 30.92 -7.75 -3.71
C LEU A 19 30.33 -6.46 -3.15
N VAL A 20 31.13 -5.39 -3.06
CA VAL A 20 30.66 -4.07 -2.59
C VAL A 20 29.62 -3.49 -3.56
N ILE A 21 29.86 -3.58 -4.87
CA ILE A 21 28.89 -3.11 -5.87
C ILE A 21 27.59 -3.92 -5.78
N LEU A 22 27.69 -5.25 -5.66
CA LEU A 22 26.53 -6.11 -5.51
C LEU A 22 25.70 -5.75 -4.28
N LEU A 23 26.37 -5.47 -3.15
CA LEU A 23 25.72 -5.06 -1.91
C LEU A 23 24.99 -3.71 -2.07
N LEU A 24 25.62 -2.74 -2.74
CA LEU A 24 25.02 -1.43 -3.00
C LEU A 24 23.78 -1.51 -3.90
N ILE A 25 23.84 -2.32 -4.96
CA ILE A 25 22.71 -2.53 -5.87
C ILE A 25 21.58 -3.28 -5.15
N GLY A 26 21.89 -4.37 -4.44
CA GLY A 26 20.90 -5.14 -3.69
C GLY A 26 20.25 -4.34 -2.56
N GLY A 27 21.06 -3.58 -1.81
CA GLY A 27 20.59 -2.73 -0.72
C GLY A 27 19.72 -1.57 -1.22
N SER A 28 20.11 -0.91 -2.31
CA SER A 28 19.30 0.15 -2.91
C SER A 28 17.97 -0.38 -3.46
N MET A 29 17.96 -1.57 -4.07
CA MET A 29 16.74 -2.22 -4.56
C MET A 29 15.76 -2.52 -3.42
N ILE A 30 16.26 -2.99 -2.27
CA ILE A 30 15.45 -3.24 -1.06
C ILE A 30 14.91 -1.92 -0.46
N SER A 31 15.73 -0.87 -0.41
CA SER A 31 15.29 0.43 0.11
C SER A 31 14.19 1.03 -0.76
N ILE A 32 14.37 1.00 -2.08
CA ILE A 32 13.36 1.49 -3.04
C ILE A 32 12.10 0.65 -2.93
N PHE A 33 12.20 -0.68 -2.82
CA PHE A 33 11.04 -1.53 -2.62
C PHE A 33 10.27 -1.19 -1.34
N LYS A 34 10.96 -0.97 -0.22
CA LYS A 34 10.32 -0.58 1.04
C LYS A 34 9.61 0.77 0.92
N ASP A 35 10.29 1.78 0.40
CA ASP A 35 9.74 3.14 0.37
C ASP A 35 8.66 3.29 -0.70
N ARG A 36 8.86 2.75 -1.90
CA ARG A 36 7.89 2.85 -3.00
C ARG A 36 6.78 1.84 -2.90
N PHE A 37 7.06 0.58 -2.59
CA PHE A 37 6.02 -0.46 -2.63
C PHE A 37 5.27 -0.53 -1.31
N LEU A 38 5.97 -0.61 -0.17
CA LEU A 38 5.30 -0.67 1.14
C LEU A 38 4.79 0.71 1.58
N GLY A 39 5.49 1.80 1.27
CA GLY A 39 4.98 3.15 1.53
C GLY A 39 3.72 3.45 0.73
N TRP A 40 3.77 3.28 -0.60
CA TRP A 40 2.60 3.49 -1.46
C TRP A 40 1.47 2.51 -1.16
N TYR A 41 1.76 1.21 -0.94
CA TYR A 41 0.72 0.27 -0.54
C TYR A 41 0.14 0.63 0.83
N SER A 42 0.96 0.96 1.84
CA SER A 42 0.45 1.40 3.15
C SER A 42 -0.39 2.68 3.05
N ASP A 43 -0.05 3.61 2.15
CA ASP A 43 -0.81 4.84 1.97
C ASP A 43 -2.10 4.63 1.16
N ASN A 44 -2.12 3.69 0.22
CA ASN A 44 -3.30 3.35 -0.59
C ASN A 44 -4.17 2.22 0.00
N SER A 45 -3.61 1.40 0.90
CA SER A 45 -4.28 0.32 1.64
C SER A 45 -4.73 0.75 3.02
N LYS A 46 -4.43 1.99 3.43
CA LYS A 46 -5.23 2.66 4.45
C LYS A 46 -6.65 2.68 3.90
N ILE A 47 -7.41 1.66 4.27
CA ILE A 47 -8.86 1.71 4.34
C ILE A 47 -9.16 3.11 4.85
N SER A 48 -9.83 3.92 4.02
CA SER A 48 -10.10 5.34 4.26
C SER A 48 -10.26 5.54 5.77
N GLU A 49 -9.49 6.43 6.40
CA GLU A 49 -9.49 6.61 7.87
C GLU A 49 -10.92 6.75 8.44
N LYS A 50 -11.80 7.22 7.58
CA LYS A 50 -13.25 7.39 7.68
C LYS A 50 -14.10 6.12 7.55
N TYR A 51 -13.54 4.96 7.25
CA TYR A 51 -14.28 3.71 7.04
C TYR A 51 -14.92 3.24 8.32
N VAL A 52 -14.18 3.26 9.44
CA VAL A 52 -14.73 2.87 10.75
C VAL A 52 -15.89 3.80 11.11
N ASP A 53 -15.70 5.11 10.93
CA ASP A 53 -16.73 6.12 11.17
C ASP A 53 -17.95 5.94 10.24
N ALA A 54 -17.73 5.65 8.96
CA ALA A 54 -18.80 5.41 7.99
C ALA A 54 -19.58 4.13 8.33
N TYR A 55 -18.90 3.04 8.69
CA TYR A 55 -19.54 1.80 9.12
C TYR A 55 -20.36 1.99 10.38
N GLN A 56 -19.81 2.66 11.39
CA GLN A 56 -20.52 2.94 12.63
C GLN A 56 -21.72 3.87 12.40
N LYS A 57 -21.61 4.83 11.48
CA LYS A 57 -22.73 5.68 11.06
C LYS A 57 -23.84 4.85 10.40
N ILE A 58 -23.48 3.94 9.51
CA ILE A 58 -24.39 3.04 8.77
C ILE A 58 -25.07 2.05 9.71
N GLU A 59 -24.35 1.45 10.66
CA GLU A 59 -24.90 0.53 11.67
C GLU A 59 -25.97 1.19 12.56
N ASN A 60 -25.81 2.47 12.86
CA ASN A 60 -26.76 3.23 13.68
C ASN A 60 -27.94 3.84 12.90
N MET A 61 -28.03 3.61 11.58
CA MET A 61 -29.11 4.12 10.74
C MET A 61 -30.27 3.11 10.66
N ASP A 62 -31.50 3.60 10.82
CA ASP A 62 -32.70 2.77 10.74
C ASP A 62 -33.18 2.64 9.29
N PHE A 63 -32.76 1.57 8.63
CA PHE A 63 -33.12 1.27 7.24
C PHE A 63 -34.62 0.99 7.03
N SER A 64 -35.43 0.95 8.09
CA SER A 64 -36.88 0.78 7.99
C SER A 64 -37.62 2.02 7.44
N ALA A 65 -37.01 3.20 7.48
CA ALA A 65 -37.63 4.47 7.08
C ALA A 65 -37.76 4.67 5.56
N GLY A 66 -37.08 3.88 4.72
CA GLY A 66 -37.19 3.95 3.25
C GLY A 66 -36.66 5.24 2.58
N ASP A 67 -36.04 6.14 3.34
CA ASP A 67 -35.51 7.42 2.83
C ASP A 67 -34.06 7.28 2.34
N TRP A 68 -33.90 6.59 1.21
CA TRP A 68 -32.60 6.29 0.57
C TRP A 68 -31.82 7.54 0.17
N GLU A 69 -32.51 8.66 -0.10
CA GLU A 69 -31.87 9.92 -0.49
C GLU A 69 -31.15 10.58 0.70
N GLN A 70 -31.74 10.52 1.90
CA GLN A 70 -31.08 10.98 3.12
C GLN A 70 -29.86 10.11 3.46
N TYR A 71 -29.96 8.80 3.24
CA TYR A 71 -28.84 7.88 3.45
C TYR A 71 -27.69 8.13 2.47
N ALA A 72 -27.99 8.36 1.19
CA ALA A 72 -26.99 8.75 0.20
C ALA A 72 -26.29 10.07 0.59
N LYS A 73 -27.03 11.05 1.12
CA LYS A 73 -26.46 12.32 1.61
C LYS A 73 -25.60 12.14 2.86
N ALA A 74 -25.95 11.22 3.77
CA ALA A 74 -25.21 10.97 5.01
C ALA A 74 -23.87 10.26 4.79
N VAL A 75 -23.78 9.45 3.73
CA VAL A 75 -22.63 8.61 3.39
C VAL A 75 -21.63 9.33 2.46
N ARG A 76 -22.10 10.31 1.68
CA ARG A 76 -21.29 11.13 0.75
C ARG A 76 -20.07 11.85 1.38
N PRO A 77 -20.11 12.40 2.60
CA PRO A 77 -18.93 13.04 3.24
C PRO A 77 -17.77 12.08 3.54
N TYR A 78 -18.04 10.78 3.50
CA TYR A 78 -17.06 9.72 3.71
C TYR A 78 -16.52 9.12 2.41
N ASP A 79 -16.87 9.70 1.25
CA ASP A 79 -16.48 9.25 -0.09
C ASP A 79 -17.02 7.85 -0.45
N PHE A 80 -18.14 7.47 0.16
CA PHE A 80 -18.86 6.24 -0.13
C PHE A 80 -20.13 6.54 -0.95
N HIS A 81 -20.49 5.58 -1.80
CA HIS A 81 -21.71 5.63 -2.61
C HIS A 81 -22.67 4.55 -2.14
N LEU A 82 -23.92 4.94 -1.86
CA LEU A 82 -24.99 4.02 -1.52
C LEU A 82 -25.54 3.41 -2.81
N ILE A 83 -25.54 2.08 -2.92
CA ILE A 83 -26.19 1.36 -4.01
C ILE A 83 -27.39 0.65 -3.41
N VAL A 84 -28.59 1.02 -3.83
CA VAL A 84 -29.83 0.36 -3.42
C VAL A 84 -30.28 -0.54 -4.56
N ARG A 85 -30.54 -1.81 -4.23
CA ARG A 85 -30.94 -2.82 -5.20
C ARG A 85 -32.22 -3.50 -4.69
N ASP A 86 -33.22 -3.56 -5.56
CA ASP A 86 -34.46 -4.30 -5.30
C ASP A 86 -34.21 -5.82 -5.28
N GLU A 87 -35.15 -6.61 -4.74
CA GLU A 87 -35.08 -8.09 -4.68
C GLU A 87 -34.88 -8.72 -6.07
N ASN A 88 -35.30 -8.01 -7.13
CA ASN A 88 -35.13 -8.40 -8.53
C ASN A 88 -33.77 -8.01 -9.15
N GLY A 89 -32.86 -7.46 -8.35
CA GLY A 89 -31.52 -7.09 -8.80
C GLY A 89 -31.42 -5.76 -9.55
N LYS A 90 -32.51 -4.99 -9.63
CA LYS A 90 -32.56 -3.70 -10.32
C LYS A 90 -32.09 -2.59 -9.37
N GLU A 91 -31.19 -1.74 -9.85
CA GLU A 91 -30.73 -0.57 -9.11
C GLU A 91 -31.85 0.48 -9.05
N LEU A 92 -32.13 0.99 -7.85
CA LEU A 92 -33.19 1.95 -7.55
C LEU A 92 -32.64 3.38 -7.51
#